data_AF-A0A957R5W4-F1
#
_entry.id   AF-A0A957R5W4-F1
#
_cell.length_a   1.000
_cell.length_b   1.000
_cell.length_c   1.000
_cell.angle_alpha   90.00
_cell.angle_beta   90.00
_cell.angle_gamma   90.00
#
_symmetry.space_group_name_H-M   'P 1'
#
loop_
_entity.id
_entity.type
_entity.pdbx_description
1 polymer ?
#
loop_
_entity_poly.entity_id
_entity_poly.type
_entity_poly.pdbx_seq_one_letter_code
_entity_poly.pdbx_strand_id
1 'polypeptide(L)'
;MFTKHQPKQSKLTVLIALLISMLALLACGSEELFTAENAQAGFATMQAAAQNAEAYATQAAPTLQALATQASAYATQSAPTLEALATNIKDTSAEAQATLQAAGIDRSYLMEKARSLKPNEAGDVNLTITEVELNLVLQAGLLFAEENEETAALQATTAKLTNGTIVISGNIERPVAGVLTIVFQPLAINNEIQMNIVSATLSGNPVPNFLLTRADTTLNGTLNGATEQIPGSVVVKNIFVGEGYMTITAGKTE
;
A
#
# COMPACT_ATOMS: atom_id res chain seq x y z
N MET A 1 -12.18 -28.98 -13.48
CA MET A 1 -12.88 -27.70 -13.76
C MET A 1 -13.75 -27.40 -12.53
N PHE A 2 -13.25 -26.65 -11.55
CA PHE A 2 -13.97 -26.31 -10.32
C PHE A 2 -13.97 -24.79 -10.17
N THR A 3 -15.13 -24.18 -10.31
CA THR A 3 -15.38 -22.75 -10.13
C THR A 3 -15.39 -22.42 -8.63
N LYS A 4 -14.41 -21.63 -8.18
CA LYS A 4 -14.33 -21.14 -6.79
C LYS A 4 -15.38 -20.04 -6.61
N HIS A 5 -16.50 -20.38 -5.96
CA HIS A 5 -17.46 -19.40 -5.46
C HIS A 5 -16.83 -18.63 -4.29
N GLN A 6 -16.48 -17.36 -4.50
CA GLN A 6 -16.30 -16.46 -3.37
C GLN A 6 -17.68 -16.14 -2.79
N PRO A 7 -17.91 -16.35 -1.49
CA PRO A 7 -19.13 -15.88 -0.87
C PRO A 7 -19.08 -14.36 -0.90
N LYS A 8 -19.90 -13.74 -1.74
CA LYS A 8 -20.36 -12.37 -1.50
C LYS A 8 -20.85 -12.38 -0.05
N GLN A 9 -20.08 -11.78 0.87
CA GLN A 9 -20.63 -11.42 2.16
C GLN A 9 -21.75 -10.44 1.83
N SER A 10 -22.95 -11.01 1.80
CA SER A 10 -24.17 -10.28 1.51
C SER A 10 -24.22 -9.16 2.52
N LYS A 11 -24.51 -7.93 2.10
CA LYS A 11 -24.81 -6.83 3.02
C LYS A 11 -25.86 -7.26 4.07
N LEU A 12 -26.66 -8.27 3.74
CA LEU A 12 -27.57 -8.99 4.61
C LEU A 12 -26.88 -9.68 5.82
N THR A 13 -25.70 -10.27 5.67
CA THR A 13 -25.00 -10.98 6.76
C THR A 13 -24.47 -10.02 7.82
N VAL A 14 -23.97 -8.85 7.41
CA VAL A 14 -23.58 -7.77 8.33
C VAL A 14 -24.81 -7.18 9.02
N LEU A 15 -25.90 -6.98 8.27
CA LEU A 15 -27.16 -6.49 8.83
C LEU A 15 -27.76 -7.47 9.85
N ILE A 16 -27.73 -8.78 9.57
CA ILE A 16 -28.22 -9.84 10.47
C ILE A 16 -27.35 -9.94 11.72
N ALA A 17 -26.02 -9.86 11.61
CA ALA A 17 -25.13 -9.87 12.78
C ALA A 17 -25.36 -8.64 13.68
N LEU A 18 -25.62 -7.48 13.08
CA LEU A 18 -25.94 -6.25 13.81
C LEU A 18 -27.31 -6.34 14.50
N LEU A 19 -28.30 -6.92 13.84
CA LEU A 19 -29.63 -7.17 14.40
C LEU A 19 -29.56 -8.15 15.59
N ILE A 20 -28.82 -9.25 15.47
CA ILE A 20 -28.66 -10.25 16.53
C ILE A 20 -27.91 -9.63 17.73
N SER A 21 -26.94 -8.77 17.49
CA SER A 21 -26.22 -8.04 18.56
C SER A 21 -27.13 -7.04 19.29
N MET A 22 -28.02 -6.34 18.57
CA MET A 22 -29.05 -5.51 19.18
C MET A 22 -30.06 -6.33 20.00
N LEU A 23 -30.49 -7.49 19.49
CA LEU A 23 -31.43 -8.38 20.20
C LEU A 23 -30.83 -8.99 21.48
N ALA A 24 -29.52 -9.24 21.53
CA ALA A 24 -28.85 -9.71 22.74
C ALA A 24 -28.76 -8.62 23.83
N LEU A 25 -28.67 -7.34 23.45
CA LEU A 25 -28.70 -6.21 24.37
C LEU A 25 -30.10 -5.95 24.94
N LEU A 26 -31.16 -6.30 24.20
CA LEU A 26 -32.56 -6.23 24.65
C LEU A 26 -32.93 -7.30 25.69
N ALA A 27 -32.17 -8.40 25.80
CA ALA A 27 -32.46 -9.51 26.71
C ALA A 27 -31.85 -9.36 28.11
N CYS A 28 -30.97 -8.37 28.33
CA CYS A 28 -30.35 -8.09 29.62
C CYS A 28 -31.07 -6.89 30.26
N GLY A 29 -31.93 -7.19 31.23
CA GLY A 29 -32.97 -6.30 31.79
C GLY A 29 -32.53 -4.86 32.08
N SER A 30 -32.98 -3.94 31.24
CA SER A 30 -32.83 -2.50 31.45
C SER A 30 -34.10 -1.77 31.02
N GLU A 31 -35.17 -1.93 31.80
CA GLU A 31 -36.43 -1.21 31.58
C GLU A 31 -36.27 0.33 31.68
N GLU A 32 -35.16 0.82 32.26
CA GLU A 32 -34.84 2.26 32.34
C GLU A 32 -33.91 2.78 31.21
N LEU A 33 -33.20 1.92 30.47
CA LEU A 33 -32.33 2.40 29.36
C LEU A 33 -33.07 2.62 28.04
N PHE A 34 -34.17 1.91 27.82
CA PHE A 34 -34.94 1.97 26.57
C PHE A 34 -36.25 2.74 26.74
N THR A 35 -36.22 3.88 27.44
CA THR A 35 -37.30 4.85 27.28
C THR A 35 -37.31 5.34 25.83
N ALA A 36 -38.50 5.61 25.28
CA ALA A 36 -38.62 6.17 23.92
C ALA A 36 -37.77 7.45 23.75
N GLU A 37 -37.60 8.19 24.83
CA GLU A 37 -36.76 9.39 24.93
C GLU A 37 -35.26 9.09 24.78
N ASN A 38 -34.73 8.06 25.45
CA ASN A 38 -33.33 7.64 25.31
C ASN A 38 -33.03 7.02 23.93
N ALA A 39 -33.98 6.28 23.35
CA ALA A 39 -33.86 5.75 22.00
C ALA A 39 -33.83 6.87 20.94
N GLN A 40 -34.67 7.91 21.11
CA GLN A 40 -34.70 9.08 20.24
C GLN A 40 -33.43 9.93 20.37
N ALA A 41 -32.93 10.13 21.59
CA ALA A 41 -31.64 10.79 21.82
C ALA A 41 -30.48 10.02 21.17
N GLY A 42 -30.44 8.69 21.32
CA GLY A 42 -29.43 7.84 20.68
C GLY A 42 -29.47 7.89 19.15
N PHE A 43 -30.67 7.92 18.55
CA PHE A 43 -30.82 8.07 17.10
C PHE A 43 -30.33 9.44 16.61
N ALA A 44 -30.64 10.51 17.32
CA ALA A 44 -30.16 11.85 17.01
C ALA A 44 -28.62 11.95 17.10
N THR A 45 -28.01 11.33 18.11
CA THR A 45 -26.55 11.28 18.25
C THR A 45 -25.89 10.48 17.12
N MET A 46 -26.44 9.33 16.74
CA MET A 46 -25.93 8.54 15.61
C MET A 46 -26.09 9.28 14.28
N GLN A 47 -27.21 9.96 14.07
CA GLN A 47 -27.45 10.77 12.86
C GLN A 47 -26.49 11.95 12.79
N ALA A 48 -26.23 12.64 13.90
CA ALA A 48 -25.23 13.71 13.97
C ALA A 48 -23.80 13.19 13.72
N ALA A 49 -23.45 12.01 14.26
CA ALA A 49 -22.16 11.39 14.00
C ALA A 49 -21.99 10.99 12.52
N ALA A 50 -23.03 10.45 11.89
CA ALA A 50 -23.03 10.12 10.46
C ALA A 50 -22.91 11.38 9.59
N GLN A 51 -23.64 12.44 9.91
CA GLN A 51 -23.56 13.73 9.21
C GLN A 51 -22.19 14.39 9.38
N ASN A 52 -21.61 14.32 10.58
CA ASN A 52 -20.24 14.79 10.82
C ASN A 52 -19.23 13.98 10.02
N ALA A 53 -19.34 12.65 9.99
CA ALA A 53 -18.46 11.78 9.20
C ALA A 53 -18.58 12.08 7.69
N GLU A 54 -19.79 12.30 7.19
CA GLU A 54 -20.03 12.72 5.80
C GLU A 54 -19.43 14.10 5.51
N ALA A 55 -19.58 15.06 6.42
CA ALA A 55 -18.98 16.39 6.30
C ALA A 55 -17.44 16.32 6.32
N TYR A 56 -16.85 15.51 7.20
CA TYR A 56 -15.40 15.26 7.24
C TYR A 56 -14.91 14.61 5.95
N ALA A 57 -15.59 13.57 5.45
CA ALA A 57 -15.26 12.94 4.17
C ALA A 57 -15.34 13.93 2.99
N THR A 58 -16.38 14.78 2.99
CA THR A 58 -16.59 15.82 1.96
C THR A 58 -15.50 16.89 2.00
N GLN A 59 -15.05 17.30 3.19
CA GLN A 59 -13.97 18.28 3.35
C GLN A 59 -12.59 17.71 3.05
N ALA A 60 -12.34 16.43 3.36
CA ALA A 60 -11.05 15.78 3.11
C ALA A 60 -10.84 15.39 1.64
N ALA A 61 -11.93 15.11 0.91
CA ALA A 61 -11.89 14.73 -0.50
C ALA A 61 -11.13 15.72 -1.41
N PRO A 62 -11.39 17.05 -1.40
CA PRO A 62 -10.67 18.00 -2.25
C PRO A 62 -9.20 18.13 -1.87
N THR A 63 -8.84 18.03 -0.59
CA THR A 63 -7.43 18.04 -0.17
C THR A 63 -6.68 16.79 -0.63
N LEU A 64 -7.30 15.61 -0.53
CA LEU A 64 -6.73 14.37 -1.06
C LEU A 64 -6.63 14.41 -2.59
N GLN A 65 -7.63 14.97 -3.27
CA GLN A 65 -7.62 15.11 -4.73
C GLN A 65 -6.57 16.13 -5.21
N ALA A 66 -6.38 17.24 -4.49
CA ALA A 66 -5.31 18.20 -4.76
C ALA A 66 -3.92 17.58 -4.54
N LEU A 67 -3.76 16.80 -3.46
CA LEU A 67 -2.52 16.07 -3.17
C LEU A 67 -2.23 15.01 -4.25
N ALA A 68 -3.25 14.25 -4.65
CA ALA A 68 -3.21 13.29 -5.75
C ALA A 68 -2.83 13.96 -7.08
N THR A 69 -3.41 15.14 -7.37
CA THR A 69 -3.11 15.92 -8.57
C THR A 69 -1.67 16.40 -8.56
N GLN A 70 -1.21 16.97 -7.44
CA GLN A 70 0.17 17.43 -7.28
C GLN A 70 1.17 16.26 -7.37
N ALA A 71 0.87 15.14 -6.71
CA ALA A 71 1.65 13.90 -6.80
C ALA A 71 1.74 13.38 -8.25
N SER A 72 0.62 13.38 -8.98
CA SER A 72 0.58 13.00 -10.39
C SER A 72 1.36 13.96 -11.30
N ALA A 73 1.39 15.26 -10.98
CA ALA A 73 2.15 16.25 -11.73
C ALA A 73 3.67 16.09 -11.51
N TYR A 74 4.10 15.83 -10.27
CA TYR A 74 5.51 15.47 -9.99
C TYR A 74 5.90 14.16 -10.66
N ALA A 75 5.02 13.14 -10.61
CA ALA A 75 5.24 11.87 -11.30
C ALA A 75 5.43 12.08 -12.81
N THR A 76 4.58 12.88 -13.45
CA THR A 76 4.65 13.20 -14.89
C THR A 76 5.93 13.95 -15.27
N GLN A 77 6.50 14.79 -14.39
CA GLN A 77 7.73 15.53 -14.67
C GLN A 77 8.99 14.66 -14.59
N SER A 78 9.01 13.67 -13.70
CA SER A 78 10.15 12.74 -13.53
C SER A 78 10.06 11.49 -14.42
N ALA A 79 8.86 11.18 -14.94
CA ALA A 79 8.59 10.00 -15.74
C ALA A 79 9.45 9.88 -17.02
N PRO A 80 9.68 10.91 -17.85
CA PRO A 80 10.28 10.70 -19.18
C PRO A 80 11.71 10.15 -19.13
N THR A 81 12.51 10.56 -18.14
CA THR A 81 13.90 10.11 -17.97
C THR A 81 13.97 8.74 -17.30
N LEU A 82 13.11 8.50 -16.31
CA LEU A 82 13.06 7.23 -15.57
C LEU A 82 12.39 6.11 -16.37
N GLU A 83 11.40 6.42 -17.20
CA GLU A 83 10.68 5.47 -18.04
C GLU A 83 11.52 5.03 -19.24
N ALA A 84 12.32 5.96 -19.80
CA ALA A 84 13.37 5.61 -20.75
C ALA A 84 14.45 4.72 -20.11
N LEU A 85 14.81 4.98 -18.84
CA LEU A 85 15.74 4.14 -18.08
C LEU A 85 15.17 2.74 -17.86
N ALA A 86 13.94 2.64 -17.36
CA ALA A 86 13.24 1.36 -17.12
C ALA A 86 13.07 0.53 -18.41
N THR A 87 12.85 1.19 -19.56
CA THR A 87 12.76 0.51 -20.86
C THR A 87 14.09 -0.08 -21.33
N ASN A 88 15.22 0.53 -20.95
CA ASN A 88 16.56 0.08 -21.34
C ASN A 88 17.11 -1.01 -20.41
N ILE A 89 16.59 -1.14 -19.19
CA ILE A 89 17.00 -2.15 -18.21
C ILE A 89 16.10 -3.39 -18.36
N LYS A 90 16.24 -4.12 -19.47
CA LYS A 90 15.43 -5.34 -19.72
C LYS A 90 16.02 -6.63 -19.17
N ASP A 91 17.29 -6.63 -18.74
CA ASP A 91 18.01 -7.81 -18.29
C ASP A 91 18.79 -7.55 -16.99
N THR A 92 19.06 -8.61 -16.22
CA THR A 92 19.92 -8.58 -15.03
C THR A 92 21.42 -8.51 -15.39
N SER A 93 21.79 -7.61 -16.31
CA SER A 93 23.14 -7.52 -16.85
C SER A 93 24.03 -6.51 -16.10
N ALA A 94 25.35 -6.63 -16.25
CA ALA A 94 26.29 -5.62 -15.75
C ALA A 94 26.04 -4.21 -16.36
N GLU A 95 25.46 -4.15 -17.56
CA GLU A 95 25.09 -2.91 -18.24
C GLU A 95 23.88 -2.24 -17.58
N ALA A 96 22.89 -3.03 -17.15
CA ALA A 96 21.77 -2.59 -16.33
C ALA A 96 22.25 -2.00 -15.00
N GLN A 97 23.21 -2.67 -14.35
CA GLN A 97 23.81 -2.21 -13.10
C GLN A 97 24.56 -0.87 -13.28
N ALA A 98 25.38 -0.75 -14.32
CA ALA A 98 26.12 0.47 -14.64
C ALA A 98 25.18 1.65 -14.98
N THR A 99 24.09 1.36 -15.71
CA THR A 99 23.07 2.35 -16.08
C THR A 99 22.33 2.90 -14.85
N LEU A 100 21.95 2.03 -13.92
CA LEU A 100 21.35 2.42 -12.64
C LEU A 100 22.31 3.22 -11.75
N GLN A 101 23.55 2.77 -11.61
CA GLN A 101 24.58 3.51 -10.87
C GLN A 101 24.83 4.90 -11.45
N ALA A 102 24.93 5.02 -12.78
CA ALA A 102 25.13 6.30 -13.45
C ALA A 102 23.93 7.25 -13.26
N ALA A 103 22.71 6.69 -13.15
CA ALA A 103 21.50 7.45 -12.84
C ALA A 103 21.37 7.79 -11.34
N GLY A 104 22.29 7.31 -10.48
CA GLY A 104 22.20 7.46 -9.03
C GLY A 104 21.04 6.68 -8.41
N ILE A 105 20.58 5.62 -9.09
CA ILE A 105 19.46 4.80 -8.63
C ILE A 105 20.02 3.49 -8.10
N ASP A 106 20.02 3.35 -6.78
CA ASP A 106 20.36 2.11 -6.10
C ASP A 106 19.29 1.78 -5.05
N ARG A 107 19.57 0.82 -4.17
CA ARG A 107 18.67 0.41 -3.09
C ARG A 107 18.31 1.55 -2.12
N SER A 108 19.15 2.57 -2.03
CA SER A 108 18.98 3.74 -1.16
C SER A 108 18.27 4.91 -1.83
N TYR A 109 17.96 4.84 -3.13
CA TYR A 109 17.32 5.93 -3.85
C TYR A 109 16.06 6.50 -3.16
N LEU A 110 15.14 5.63 -2.72
CA LEU A 110 13.93 6.07 -2.01
C LEU A 110 14.24 6.63 -0.61
N MET A 111 15.28 6.14 0.05
CA MET A 111 15.77 6.62 1.33
C MET A 111 16.31 8.04 1.22
N GLU A 112 17.12 8.32 0.20
CA GLU A 112 17.65 9.66 -0.07
C GLU A 112 16.56 10.63 -0.48
N LYS A 113 15.63 10.18 -1.34
CA LYS A 113 14.43 10.94 -1.70
C LYS A 113 13.65 11.34 -0.45
N ALA A 114 13.37 10.39 0.45
CA ALA A 114 12.65 10.65 1.70
C ALA A 114 13.39 11.64 2.62
N ARG A 115 14.71 11.52 2.73
CA ARG A 115 15.56 12.43 3.53
C ARG A 115 15.52 13.88 3.03
N SER A 116 15.31 14.09 1.74
CA SER A 116 15.27 15.42 1.13
C SER A 116 13.95 16.18 1.36
N LEU A 117 12.92 15.49 1.86
CA LEU A 117 11.59 16.06 2.03
C LEU A 117 11.55 17.11 3.14
N LYS A 118 10.57 18.01 3.06
CA LYS A 118 10.31 19.02 4.09
C LYS A 118 8.87 18.92 4.58
N PRO A 119 8.63 19.15 5.88
CA PRO A 119 7.28 19.28 6.39
C PRO A 119 6.53 20.42 5.71
N ASN A 120 5.24 20.23 5.47
CA ASN A 120 4.33 21.28 5.05
C ASN A 120 3.93 22.19 6.22
N GLU A 121 3.04 23.16 5.99
CA GLU A 121 2.55 24.09 7.02
C GLU A 121 1.87 23.39 8.20
N ALA A 122 1.26 22.22 7.98
CA ALA A 122 0.64 21.39 9.02
C ALA A 122 1.65 20.50 9.77
N GLY A 123 2.92 20.51 9.37
CA GLY A 123 3.97 19.66 9.94
C GLY A 123 3.96 18.21 9.42
N ASP A 124 3.17 17.92 8.38
CA ASP A 124 3.17 16.63 7.70
C ASP A 124 4.20 16.59 6.56
N VAL A 125 4.79 15.43 6.34
CA VAL A 125 5.71 15.15 5.25
C VAL A 125 5.07 14.13 4.30
N ASN A 126 5.09 14.42 3.01
CA ASN A 126 4.50 13.56 1.98
C ASN A 126 5.59 12.97 1.09
N LEU A 127 5.77 11.66 1.17
CA LEU A 127 6.63 10.90 0.26
C LEU A 127 5.79 10.33 -0.87
N THR A 128 5.95 10.85 -2.08
CA THR A 128 5.33 10.27 -3.28
C THR A 128 6.34 9.37 -3.99
N ILE A 129 5.94 8.13 -4.25
CA ILE A 129 6.71 7.11 -4.97
C ILE A 129 5.93 6.76 -6.23
N THR A 130 6.54 6.93 -7.39
CA THR A 130 5.95 6.53 -8.66
C THR A 130 6.13 5.04 -8.91
N GLU A 131 5.30 4.46 -9.76
CA GLU A 131 5.44 3.08 -10.21
C GLU A 131 6.82 2.84 -10.83
N VAL A 132 7.31 3.79 -11.64
CA VAL A 132 8.63 3.70 -12.28
C VAL A 132 9.74 3.67 -11.23
N GLU A 133 9.70 4.57 -10.25
CA GLU A 133 10.69 4.60 -9.16
C GLU A 133 10.69 3.32 -8.34
N LEU A 134 9.50 2.79 -8.00
CA LEU A 134 9.38 1.54 -7.27
C LEU A 134 9.98 0.38 -8.07
N ASN A 135 9.66 0.27 -9.36
CA ASN A 135 10.22 -0.76 -10.24
C ASN A 135 11.74 -0.68 -10.33
N LEU A 136 12.30 0.52 -10.51
CA LEU A 136 13.74 0.72 -10.60
C LEU A 136 14.45 0.33 -9.29
N VAL A 137 13.87 0.67 -8.14
CA VAL A 137 14.43 0.30 -6.83
C VAL A 137 14.33 -1.20 -6.57
N LEU A 138 13.21 -1.84 -6.93
CA LEU A 138 13.09 -3.30 -6.83
C LEU A 138 14.10 -4.00 -7.73
N GLN A 139 14.30 -3.50 -8.96
CA GLN A 139 15.27 -4.04 -9.90
C GLN A 139 16.72 -3.83 -9.43
N ALA A 140 17.06 -2.65 -8.90
CA ALA A 140 18.32 -2.40 -8.22
C ALA A 140 18.49 -3.35 -7.02
N GLY A 141 17.41 -3.57 -6.26
CA GLY A 141 17.31 -4.58 -5.21
C GLY A 141 17.81 -5.95 -5.65
N LEU A 142 17.42 -6.41 -6.83
CA LEU A 142 17.86 -7.70 -7.37
C LEU A 142 19.32 -7.66 -7.88
N LEU A 143 19.69 -6.60 -8.61
CA LEU A 143 21.00 -6.46 -9.25
C LEU A 143 22.17 -6.29 -8.26
N PHE A 144 21.91 -5.64 -7.12
CA PHE A 144 22.92 -5.40 -6.07
C PHE A 144 22.83 -6.42 -4.94
N ALA A 145 22.07 -7.51 -5.10
CA ALA A 145 22.03 -8.58 -4.11
C ALA A 145 23.23 -9.51 -4.26
N GLU A 146 23.78 -9.99 -3.16
CA GLU A 146 24.69 -11.12 -3.20
C GLU A 146 23.91 -12.34 -3.73
N GLU A 147 24.43 -12.99 -4.77
CA GLU A 147 23.79 -14.17 -5.36
C GLU A 147 23.66 -15.29 -4.32
N ASN A 148 22.41 -15.60 -3.96
CA ASN A 148 22.07 -16.78 -3.19
C ASN A 148 20.79 -17.42 -3.77
N GLU A 149 20.52 -18.68 -3.44
CA GLU A 149 19.35 -19.40 -3.97
C GLU A 149 18.02 -18.68 -3.65
N GLU A 150 17.98 -17.87 -2.59
CA GLU A 150 16.82 -17.09 -2.18
C GLU A 150 16.60 -15.80 -3.01
N THR A 151 17.66 -15.23 -3.60
CA THR A 151 17.59 -14.06 -4.50
C THR A 151 17.26 -14.45 -5.93
N ALA A 152 17.62 -15.66 -6.35
CA ALA A 152 17.26 -16.19 -7.66
C ALA A 152 15.75 -16.47 -7.82
N ALA A 153 14.98 -16.47 -6.73
CA ALA A 153 13.57 -16.87 -6.76
C ALA A 153 12.60 -15.76 -7.22
N LEU A 154 12.96 -14.48 -7.16
CA LEU A 154 12.11 -13.33 -7.57
C LEU A 154 12.82 -12.51 -8.66
N GLN A 155 13.14 -13.15 -9.78
CA GLN A 155 13.76 -12.47 -10.91
C GLN A 155 12.71 -11.67 -11.72
N ALA A 156 13.12 -10.49 -12.21
CA ALA A 156 12.31 -9.64 -13.09
C ALA A 156 10.90 -9.31 -12.54
N THR A 157 10.83 -8.91 -11.26
CA THR A 157 9.59 -8.45 -10.66
C THR A 157 9.24 -7.03 -11.10
N THR A 158 8.07 -6.86 -11.68
CA THR A 158 7.45 -5.55 -11.88
C THR A 158 6.40 -5.30 -10.82
N ALA A 159 6.33 -4.08 -10.31
CA ALA A 159 5.28 -3.58 -9.45
C ALA A 159 4.34 -2.68 -10.26
N LYS A 160 3.04 -2.84 -10.05
CA LYS A 160 2.01 -1.93 -10.57
C LYS A 160 1.26 -1.30 -9.41
N LEU A 161 1.04 0.01 -9.45
CA LEU A 161 0.29 0.77 -8.45
C LEU A 161 -1.10 1.08 -9.00
N THR A 162 -2.15 0.50 -8.41
CA THR A 162 -3.51 0.63 -8.93
C THR A 162 -4.56 0.32 -7.87
N ASN A 163 -5.67 1.06 -7.90
CA ASN A 163 -6.87 0.79 -7.09
C ASN A 163 -6.61 0.51 -5.59
N GLY A 164 -5.73 1.28 -4.93
CA GLY A 164 -5.43 1.06 -3.51
C GLY A 164 -4.49 -0.12 -3.22
N THR A 165 -3.90 -0.73 -4.25
CA THR A 165 -3.09 -1.96 -4.15
C THR A 165 -1.78 -1.86 -4.93
N ILE A 166 -0.82 -2.70 -4.54
CA ILE A 166 0.46 -2.90 -5.22
C ILE A 166 0.43 -4.31 -5.80
N VAL A 167 0.52 -4.44 -7.11
CA VAL A 167 0.56 -5.75 -7.79
C VAL A 167 1.98 -6.04 -8.20
N ILE A 168 2.61 -7.01 -7.54
CA ILE A 168 3.93 -7.53 -7.95
C ILE A 168 3.71 -8.69 -8.90
N SER A 169 4.31 -8.63 -10.08
CA SER A 169 4.31 -9.71 -11.07
C SER A 169 5.73 -10.05 -11.51
N GLY A 170 6.02 -11.31 -11.81
CA GLY A 170 7.35 -11.70 -12.26
C GLY A 170 7.42 -13.15 -12.70
N ASN A 171 8.53 -13.53 -13.33
CA ASN A 171 8.78 -14.91 -13.69
C ASN A 171 9.66 -15.56 -12.63
N ILE A 172 9.22 -16.73 -12.15
CA ILE A 172 9.97 -17.58 -11.23
C ILE A 172 10.52 -18.72 -12.06
N GLU A 173 11.81 -19.02 -11.94
CA GLU A 173 12.43 -20.18 -12.62
C GLU A 173 12.63 -21.37 -11.69
N ARG A 174 12.79 -21.11 -10.38
CA ARG A 174 13.01 -22.12 -9.35
C ARG A 174 12.29 -21.75 -8.05
N PRO A 175 11.85 -22.75 -7.26
CA PRO A 175 11.84 -24.19 -7.52
C PRO A 175 10.71 -24.63 -8.46
N VAL A 176 9.68 -23.78 -8.66
CA VAL A 176 8.55 -24.05 -9.55
C VAL A 176 8.50 -22.92 -10.57
N ALA A 177 8.75 -23.26 -11.83
CA ALA A 177 8.72 -22.28 -12.91
C ALA A 177 7.28 -21.77 -13.13
N GLY A 178 7.11 -20.45 -13.24
CA GLY A 178 5.79 -19.88 -13.47
C GLY A 178 5.71 -18.37 -13.38
N VAL A 179 4.55 -17.84 -13.75
CA VAL A 179 4.25 -16.42 -13.60
C VAL A 179 3.68 -16.19 -12.21
N LEU A 180 4.43 -15.47 -11.38
CA LEU A 180 4.00 -15.03 -10.07
C LEU A 180 3.18 -13.74 -10.22
N THR A 181 2.08 -13.67 -9.48
CA THR A 181 1.32 -12.43 -9.25
C THR A 181 0.93 -12.37 -7.78
N ILE A 182 1.29 -11.30 -7.10
CA ILE A 182 0.93 -11.04 -5.70
C ILE A 182 0.29 -9.65 -5.63
N VAL A 183 -0.87 -9.55 -4.97
CA VAL A 183 -1.56 -8.29 -4.73
C VAL A 183 -1.43 -7.94 -3.25
N PHE A 184 -0.78 -6.82 -2.98
CA PHE A 184 -0.61 -6.27 -1.65
C PHE A 184 -1.52 -5.07 -1.44
N GLN A 185 -2.02 -4.92 -0.22
CA GLN A 185 -2.67 -3.72 0.27
C GLN A 185 -1.80 -3.14 1.40
N PRO A 186 -1.19 -1.95 1.20
CA PRO A 186 -0.44 -1.30 2.26
C PRO A 186 -1.38 -0.75 3.33
N LEU A 187 -1.00 -0.92 4.59
CA LEU A 187 -1.71 -0.42 5.77
C LEU A 187 -0.74 0.32 6.68
N ALA A 188 -1.19 1.41 7.30
CA ALA A 188 -0.45 2.09 8.35
C ALA A 188 -0.87 1.49 9.71
N ILE A 189 -0.01 0.68 10.32
CA ILE A 189 -0.29 -0.01 11.59
C ILE A 189 0.90 0.18 12.52
N ASN A 190 0.64 0.59 13.77
CA ASN A 190 1.67 0.86 14.77
C ASN A 190 2.77 1.81 14.27
N ASN A 191 2.38 2.84 13.52
CA ASN A 191 3.27 3.86 12.95
C ASN A 191 4.20 3.37 11.83
N GLU A 192 4.05 2.13 11.37
CA GLU A 192 4.85 1.52 10.30
C GLU A 192 3.95 1.13 9.10
N ILE A 193 4.58 0.91 7.94
CA ILE A 193 3.92 0.31 6.79
C ILE A 193 3.90 -1.20 6.98
N GLN A 194 2.72 -1.79 6.94
CA GLN A 194 2.50 -3.22 6.88
C GLN A 194 1.80 -3.60 5.60
N MET A 195 2.24 -4.67 4.96
CA MET A 195 1.62 -5.18 3.74
C MET A 195 0.67 -6.32 4.06
N ASN A 196 -0.60 -6.14 3.68
CA ASN A 196 -1.57 -7.22 3.72
C ASN A 196 -1.63 -7.91 2.35
N ILE A 197 -1.42 -9.23 2.31
CA ILE A 197 -1.53 -10.00 1.06
C ILE A 197 -3.01 -10.26 0.78
N VAL A 198 -3.54 -9.60 -0.25
CA VAL A 198 -4.94 -9.75 -0.68
C VAL A 198 -5.11 -11.03 -1.50
N SER A 199 -4.19 -11.28 -2.44
CA SER A 199 -4.19 -12.49 -3.26
C SER A 199 -2.78 -12.80 -3.76
N ALA A 200 -2.54 -14.07 -4.06
CA ALA A 200 -1.29 -14.52 -4.64
C ALA A 200 -1.51 -15.77 -5.50
N THR A 201 -0.92 -15.79 -6.70
CA THR A 201 -0.99 -16.92 -7.63
C THR A 201 0.35 -17.16 -8.33
N LEU A 202 0.70 -18.43 -8.53
CA LEU A 202 1.85 -18.86 -9.35
C LEU A 202 1.32 -19.74 -10.49
N SER A 203 1.21 -19.17 -11.69
CA SER A 203 0.59 -19.84 -12.86
C SER A 203 -0.79 -20.46 -12.53
N GLY A 204 -1.60 -19.77 -11.72
CA GLY A 204 -2.91 -20.23 -11.26
C GLY A 204 -2.90 -21.21 -10.07
N ASN A 205 -1.73 -21.59 -9.56
CA ASN A 205 -1.58 -22.42 -8.36
C ASN A 205 -1.33 -21.55 -7.11
N PRO A 206 -1.55 -22.10 -5.90
CA PRO A 206 -1.12 -21.46 -4.67
C PRO A 206 0.38 -21.15 -4.68
N VAL A 207 0.75 -19.96 -4.21
CA VAL A 207 2.15 -19.53 -4.13
C VAL A 207 2.81 -20.18 -2.91
N PRO A 208 4.00 -20.80 -3.06
CA PRO A 208 4.79 -21.26 -1.93
C PRO A 208 5.09 -20.14 -0.93
N ASN A 209 4.99 -20.44 0.38
CA ASN A 209 5.08 -19.43 1.43
C ASN A 209 6.40 -18.64 1.41
N PHE A 210 7.53 -19.28 1.08
CA PHE A 210 8.82 -18.58 1.04
C PHE A 210 8.86 -17.45 -0.01
N LEU A 211 8.16 -17.59 -1.15
CA LEU A 211 8.03 -16.51 -2.14
C LEU A 211 7.21 -15.34 -1.59
N LEU A 212 6.14 -15.65 -0.84
CA LEU A 212 5.32 -14.63 -0.19
C LEU A 212 6.12 -13.87 0.85
N THR A 213 6.80 -14.58 1.76
CA THR A 213 7.66 -13.97 2.78
C THR A 213 8.76 -13.12 2.15
N ARG A 214 9.36 -13.58 1.04
CA ARG A 214 10.41 -12.83 0.36
C ARG A 214 9.87 -11.56 -0.29
N ALA A 215 8.77 -11.64 -1.02
CA ALA A 215 8.14 -10.47 -1.64
C ALA A 215 7.71 -9.45 -0.58
N ASP A 216 7.10 -9.92 0.51
CA ASP A 216 6.71 -9.10 1.66
C ASP A 216 7.92 -8.41 2.30
N THR A 217 8.96 -9.17 2.66
CA THR A 217 10.19 -8.62 3.25
C THR A 217 10.86 -7.59 2.35
N THR A 218 10.90 -7.86 1.03
CA THR A 218 11.54 -6.96 0.06
C THR A 218 10.77 -5.65 -0.05
N LEU A 219 9.45 -5.72 -0.17
CA LEU A 219 8.61 -4.53 -0.30
C LEU A 219 8.52 -3.74 1.01
N ASN A 220 8.29 -4.42 2.15
CA ASN A 220 8.29 -3.80 3.48
C ASN A 220 9.64 -3.17 3.78
N GLY A 221 10.75 -3.88 3.57
CA GLY A 221 12.08 -3.33 3.83
C GLY A 221 12.39 -2.11 2.98
N THR A 222 11.97 -2.11 1.71
CA THR A 222 12.16 -0.97 0.80
C THR A 222 11.37 0.25 1.27
N LEU A 223 10.08 0.08 1.59
CA LEU A 223 9.22 1.20 1.95
C LEU A 223 9.43 1.68 3.39
N ASN A 224 9.58 0.76 4.36
CA ASN A 224 9.88 1.12 5.74
C ASN A 224 11.25 1.79 5.84
N GLY A 225 12.26 1.26 5.14
CA GLY A 225 13.58 1.90 5.05
C GLY A 225 13.51 3.32 4.49
N ALA A 226 12.64 3.59 3.50
CA ALA A 226 12.41 4.94 3.02
C ALA A 226 11.70 5.82 4.07
N THR A 227 10.68 5.32 4.74
CA THR A 227 9.94 6.10 5.75
C THR A 227 10.77 6.45 6.98
N GLU A 228 11.68 5.57 7.41
CA GLU A 228 12.61 5.82 8.53
C GLU A 228 13.57 6.99 8.25
N GLN A 229 13.74 7.36 6.98
CA GLN A 229 14.61 8.45 6.57
C GLN A 229 13.87 9.77 6.39
N ILE A 230 12.54 9.79 6.57
CA ILE A 230 11.77 11.03 6.56
C ILE A 230 12.25 11.90 7.73
N PRO A 231 12.60 13.18 7.49
CA PRO A 231 13.15 14.03 8.54
C PRO A 231 12.12 14.39 9.60
N GLY A 232 12.58 14.45 10.84
CA GLY A 232 11.76 14.69 12.03
C GLY A 232 11.28 13.38 12.66
N SER A 233 10.96 13.42 13.95
CA SER A 233 10.34 12.29 14.64
C SER A 233 8.87 12.16 14.20
N VAL A 234 8.68 11.61 13.00
CA VAL A 234 7.36 11.43 12.37
C VAL A 234 6.95 9.97 12.38
N VAL A 235 5.64 9.75 12.32
CA VAL A 235 4.99 8.44 12.22
C VAL A 235 4.14 8.38 10.96
N VAL A 236 4.01 7.20 10.35
CA VAL A 236 3.15 7.02 9.18
C VAL A 236 1.68 7.17 9.60
N LYS A 237 1.00 8.17 9.04
CA LYS A 237 -0.42 8.47 9.32
C LYS A 237 -1.34 7.81 8.30
N ASN A 238 -0.97 7.90 7.02
CA ASN A 238 -1.83 7.45 5.93
C ASN A 238 -0.99 6.98 4.74
N ILE A 239 -1.53 6.03 3.98
CA ILE A 239 -0.96 5.55 2.73
C ILE A 239 -2.06 5.58 1.68
N PHE A 240 -1.81 6.30 0.60
CA PHE A 240 -2.69 6.37 -0.56
C PHE A 240 -2.01 5.72 -1.75
N VAL A 241 -2.68 4.78 -2.42
CA VAL A 241 -2.21 4.18 -3.67
C VAL A 241 -3.17 4.53 -4.79
N GLY A 242 -2.71 5.37 -5.71
CA GLY A 242 -3.42 5.76 -6.92
C GLY A 242 -2.97 4.96 -8.14
N GLU A 243 -3.40 5.39 -9.32
CA GLU A 243 -2.93 4.84 -10.59
C GLU A 243 -1.50 5.35 -10.89
N GLY A 244 -0.52 4.45 -10.86
CA GLY A 244 0.87 4.74 -11.19
C GLY A 244 1.69 5.44 -10.09
N TYR A 245 1.12 5.67 -8.90
CA TYR A 245 1.84 6.26 -7.78
C TYR A 245 1.27 5.86 -6.42
N MET A 246 2.09 6.05 -5.40
CA MET A 246 1.76 5.93 -3.99
C MET A 246 2.20 7.20 -3.27
N THR A 247 1.43 7.65 -2.30
CA THR A 247 1.80 8.72 -1.38
C THR A 247 1.71 8.21 0.05
N ILE A 248 2.81 8.33 0.77
CA ILE A 248 2.90 8.06 2.20
C ILE A 248 2.93 9.41 2.93
N THR A 249 1.95 9.63 3.79
CA THR A 249 1.89 10.82 4.64
C THR A 249 2.37 10.45 6.03
N ALA A 250 3.42 11.12 6.49
CA ALA A 250 3.94 11.00 7.84
C ALA A 250 3.82 12.34 8.58
N GLY A 251 3.59 12.30 9.88
CA GLY A 251 3.53 13.52 10.69
C GLY A 251 3.90 13.24 12.14
N LYS A 252 3.98 14.27 12.99
CA LYS A 252 4.31 14.08 14.40
C LYS A 252 3.28 13.18 15.10
N THR A 253 3.76 12.41 16.07
CA THR A 253 2.92 11.73 17.06
C THR A 253 2.24 12.80 17.92
N GLU A 254 0.90 12.77 17.97
CA GLU A 254 0.11 13.59 18.89
C GLU A 254 0.23 13.07 20.34
#